data_AF-A0A955ZF49-F1
#
_entry.id   AF-A0A955ZF49-F1
#
_cell.length_a   1.000
_cell.length_b   1.000
_cell.length_c   1.000
_cell.angle_alpha   90.00
_cell.angle_beta   90.00
_cell.angle_gamma   90.00
#
_symmetry.space_group_name_H-M   'P 1'
#
loop_
_entity.id
_entity.type
_entity.pdbx_description
1 polymer ?
#
loop_
_entity_poly.entity_id
_entity_poly.type
_entity_poly.pdbx_seq_one_letter_code
_entity_poly.pdbx_strand_id
1 'polypeptide(L)'
;MFSVASRPKAQLAEARGWLAPGAPKALVIEDALEPARAARIVERLTADAMPRHSFSPAFEAYSLGRILDQAQPDLGDYFAERPRYLDLLTRIGAGSLEHDVRALLQELTSLPIEVPTHPEDGAYGLSTLRYLPERGTIPPHCEREQLSQPTHAHLTTLLAEQRLFSWYLLLRAPEEGGELALHPVLADSDAGRSIYADRMNARDWLPLDAAECVAAPTGALVVFSGDQAFHEILPVKDPGGRWTLGGFLGFGKARVYAFS
;
A
#
# COMPACT_ATOMS: atom_id res chain seq x y z
N MET A 1 18.88 -12.34 3.29
CA MET A 1 19.02 -11.26 2.30
C MET A 1 17.61 -10.81 1.91
N PHE A 2 17.35 -9.51 1.87
CA PHE A 2 16.15 -9.03 1.19
C PHE A 2 16.36 -9.22 -0.32
N SER A 3 15.28 -9.45 -1.07
CA SER A 3 15.37 -9.54 -2.52
C SER A 3 14.12 -8.95 -3.16
N VAL A 4 14.34 -8.09 -4.14
CA VAL A 4 13.33 -7.57 -5.05
C VAL A 4 13.35 -8.38 -6.35
N ALA A 5 12.20 -8.85 -6.78
CA ALA A 5 12.03 -9.45 -8.11
C ALA A 5 11.24 -8.49 -8.99
N SER A 6 11.62 -8.36 -10.27
CA SER A 6 10.82 -7.67 -11.28
C SER A 6 10.40 -8.63 -12.38
N ARG A 7 9.15 -8.51 -12.83
CA ARG A 7 8.57 -9.33 -13.89
C ARG A 7 7.58 -8.55 -14.73
N PRO A 8 7.57 -8.71 -16.06
CA PRO A 8 6.47 -8.25 -16.90
C PRO A 8 5.15 -8.92 -16.50
N LYS A 9 4.03 -8.20 -16.60
CA LYS A 9 2.67 -8.76 -16.43
C LYS A 9 2.44 -10.05 -17.22
N ALA A 10 3.04 -10.18 -18.41
CA ALA A 10 2.92 -11.39 -19.24
C ALA A 10 3.51 -12.67 -18.59
N GLN A 11 4.36 -12.51 -17.57
CA GLN A 11 5.02 -13.61 -16.84
C GLN A 11 4.46 -13.79 -15.43
N LEU A 12 3.29 -13.21 -15.12
CA LEU A 12 2.73 -13.22 -13.76
C LEU A 12 2.46 -14.64 -13.24
N ALA A 13 2.08 -15.57 -14.12
CA ALA A 13 1.89 -16.97 -13.77
C ALA A 13 3.15 -17.65 -13.17
N GLU A 14 4.36 -17.18 -13.50
CA GLU A 14 5.62 -17.68 -12.91
C GLU A 14 5.84 -17.16 -11.49
N ALA A 15 5.12 -16.10 -11.09
CA ALA A 15 5.10 -15.56 -9.74
C ALA A 15 3.91 -16.12 -8.92
N ARG A 16 3.33 -17.24 -9.31
CA ARG A 16 2.35 -17.93 -8.46
C ARG A 16 3.00 -18.42 -7.17
N GLY A 17 2.33 -18.20 -6.05
CA GLY A 17 2.85 -18.57 -4.73
C GLY A 17 3.93 -17.64 -4.20
N TRP A 18 4.15 -16.50 -4.87
CA TRP A 18 5.12 -15.48 -4.43
C TRP A 18 4.74 -14.83 -3.09
N LEU A 19 3.49 -14.94 -2.67
CA LEU A 19 3.02 -14.51 -1.35
C LEU A 19 3.11 -15.62 -0.29
N ALA A 20 3.77 -16.75 -0.59
CA ALA A 20 4.03 -17.79 0.39
C ALA A 20 5.03 -17.34 1.47
N PRO A 21 4.96 -17.88 2.70
CA PRO A 21 5.95 -17.62 3.74
C PRO A 21 7.40 -17.86 3.26
N GLY A 22 8.29 -16.89 3.46
CA GLY A 22 9.71 -16.98 3.10
C GLY A 22 10.05 -16.59 1.65
N ALA A 23 9.07 -16.16 0.86
CA ALA A 23 9.28 -15.61 -0.47
C ALA A 23 10.07 -14.28 -0.44
N PRO A 24 10.67 -13.86 -1.58
CA PRO A 24 11.24 -12.53 -1.80
C PRO A 24 10.31 -11.40 -1.31
N LYS A 25 10.92 -10.25 -1.01
CA LYS A 25 10.32 -9.30 -0.08
C LYS A 25 9.51 -8.20 -0.74
N ALA A 26 9.82 -7.86 -2.00
CA ALA A 26 8.92 -7.14 -2.90
C ALA A 26 8.96 -7.67 -4.36
N LEU A 27 7.78 -7.75 -4.98
CA LEU A 27 7.57 -8.10 -6.37
C LEU A 27 7.14 -6.85 -7.10
N VAL A 28 7.84 -6.52 -8.17
CA VAL A 28 7.44 -5.50 -9.13
C VAL A 28 6.84 -6.21 -10.33
N ILE A 29 5.57 -5.91 -10.62
CA ILE A 29 4.87 -6.34 -11.82
C ILE A 29 4.86 -5.16 -12.77
N GLU A 30 5.74 -5.22 -13.76
CA GLU A 30 5.85 -4.22 -14.82
C GLU A 30 4.63 -4.29 -15.74
N ASP A 31 4.29 -3.16 -16.35
CA ASP A 31 3.17 -3.03 -17.29
C ASP A 31 1.81 -3.47 -16.71
N ALA A 32 1.62 -3.34 -15.39
CA ALA A 32 0.33 -3.61 -14.75
C ALA A 32 -0.76 -2.63 -15.22
N LEU A 33 -0.37 -1.38 -15.47
CA LEU A 33 -1.18 -0.32 -16.08
C LEU A 33 -0.40 0.39 -17.17
N GLU A 34 -1.05 0.68 -18.30
CA GLU A 34 -0.46 1.50 -19.37
C GLU A 34 -0.05 2.90 -18.83
N PRO A 35 1.20 3.35 -19.03
CA PRO A 35 1.65 4.65 -18.54
C PRO A 35 0.79 5.83 -19.03
N ALA A 36 0.28 5.80 -20.26
CA ALA A 36 -0.59 6.86 -20.77
C ALA A 36 -1.95 6.89 -20.06
N ARG A 37 -2.49 5.73 -19.64
CA ARG A 37 -3.69 5.66 -18.80
C ARG A 37 -3.40 6.24 -17.41
N ALA A 38 -2.27 5.90 -16.83
CA ALA A 38 -1.83 6.45 -15.53
C ALA A 38 -1.71 7.98 -15.58
N ALA A 39 -1.07 8.53 -16.61
CA ALA A 39 -0.94 9.97 -16.81
C ALA A 39 -2.29 10.70 -16.91
N ARG A 40 -3.26 10.15 -17.66
CA ARG A 40 -4.63 10.71 -17.76
C ARG A 40 -5.35 10.74 -16.41
N ILE A 41 -5.16 9.71 -15.59
CA ILE A 41 -5.75 9.66 -14.24
C ILE A 41 -5.13 10.75 -13.36
N VAL A 42 -3.80 10.90 -13.39
CA VAL A 42 -3.09 11.90 -12.59
C VAL A 42 -3.47 13.33 -13.01
N GLU A 43 -3.57 13.60 -14.30
CA GLU A 43 -4.05 14.90 -14.82
C GLU A 43 -5.42 15.26 -14.23
N ARG A 44 -6.37 14.31 -14.25
CA ARG A 44 -7.71 14.52 -13.67
C ARG A 44 -7.69 14.66 -12.15
N LEU A 45 -6.84 13.90 -11.45
CA LEU A 45 -6.64 14.02 -10.01
C LEU A 45 -6.14 15.42 -9.62
N THR A 46 -5.21 15.98 -10.38
CA THR A 46 -4.68 17.33 -10.11
C THR A 46 -5.71 18.43 -10.34
N ALA A 47 -6.73 18.17 -11.16
CA ALA A 47 -7.82 19.09 -11.44
C ALA A 47 -9.02 18.95 -10.47
N ASP A 48 -9.14 17.84 -9.74
CA ASP A 48 -10.26 17.59 -8.81
C ASP A 48 -9.95 18.13 -7.40
N ALA A 49 -10.96 18.70 -6.73
CA ALA A 49 -10.84 19.38 -5.45
C ALA A 49 -11.28 18.51 -4.26
N MET A 50 -10.89 17.23 -4.23
CA MET A 50 -11.26 16.37 -3.11
C MET A 50 -10.47 16.67 -1.83
N PRO A 51 -11.11 16.58 -0.65
CA PRO A 51 -10.43 16.65 0.64
C PRO A 51 -9.29 15.63 0.71
N ARG A 52 -8.13 16.11 1.12
CA ARG A 52 -6.94 15.29 1.37
C ARG A 52 -6.84 15.01 2.87
N HIS A 53 -6.72 13.75 3.24
CA HIS A 53 -6.38 13.35 4.61
C HIS A 53 -4.87 13.43 4.77
N SER A 54 -4.37 14.24 5.69
CA SER A 54 -2.94 14.33 5.97
C SER A 54 -2.54 13.23 6.97
N PHE A 55 -1.43 12.54 6.70
CA PHE A 55 -0.82 11.62 7.68
C PHE A 55 -0.19 12.39 8.85
N SER A 56 0.45 13.51 8.56
CA SER A 56 1.01 14.50 9.49
C SER A 56 1.62 15.63 8.65
N PRO A 57 1.58 16.90 9.10
CA PRO A 57 2.31 17.98 8.44
C PRO A 57 3.81 17.70 8.26
N ALA A 58 4.42 16.91 9.15
CA ALA A 58 5.85 16.59 9.08
C ALA A 58 6.22 15.67 7.92
N PHE A 59 5.26 14.94 7.35
CA PHE A 59 5.54 13.94 6.30
C PHE A 59 5.19 14.45 4.90
N GLU A 60 4.39 15.51 4.80
CA GLU A 60 3.89 16.01 3.52
C GLU A 60 3.33 14.85 2.66
N ALA A 61 2.47 14.03 3.27
CA ALA A 61 1.83 12.91 2.62
C ALA A 61 0.31 12.99 2.80
N TYR A 62 -0.41 12.66 1.73
CA TYR A 62 -1.84 12.88 1.62
C TYR A 62 -2.53 11.63 1.08
N SER A 63 -3.75 11.37 1.57
CA SER A 63 -4.63 10.32 1.04
C SER A 63 -5.96 10.91 0.54
N LEU A 64 -6.45 10.36 -0.57
CA LEU A 64 -7.84 10.51 -1.00
C LEU A 64 -8.53 9.18 -0.72
N GLY A 65 -9.65 9.24 -0.01
CA GLY A 65 -10.21 8.10 0.69
C GLY A 65 -9.64 7.99 2.10
N ARG A 66 -10.51 7.63 3.05
CA ARG A 66 -10.17 7.47 4.46
C ARG A 66 -9.26 6.27 4.64
N ILE A 67 -8.14 6.46 5.33
CA ILE A 67 -7.23 5.38 5.72
C ILE A 67 -7.77 4.71 6.98
N LEU A 68 -7.80 3.39 7.02
CA LEU A 68 -8.34 2.65 8.16
C LEU A 68 -7.60 2.94 9.48
N ASP A 69 -6.28 3.11 9.46
CA ASP A 69 -5.47 3.50 10.62
C ASP A 69 -5.80 4.88 11.19
N GLN A 70 -6.48 5.73 10.42
CA GLN A 70 -6.86 7.09 10.81
C GLN A 70 -8.38 7.22 11.05
N ALA A 71 -9.11 6.12 10.94
CA ALA A 71 -10.53 6.07 11.26
C ALA A 71 -10.75 6.10 12.78
N GLN A 72 -11.95 6.50 13.20
CA GLN A 72 -12.36 6.29 14.59
C GLN A 72 -12.61 4.80 14.85
N PRO A 73 -12.50 4.32 16.10
CA PRO A 73 -12.74 2.90 16.42
C PRO A 73 -14.11 2.37 16.01
N ASP A 74 -15.13 3.24 15.89
CA ASP A 74 -16.47 2.88 15.42
C ASP A 74 -16.59 2.77 13.89
N LEU A 75 -15.55 3.17 13.15
CA LEU A 75 -15.45 3.14 11.69
C LEU A 75 -16.55 3.93 10.93
N GLY A 76 -17.40 4.68 11.63
CA GLY A 76 -18.56 5.33 11.01
C GLY A 76 -18.15 6.35 9.95
N ASP A 77 -17.09 7.12 10.20
CA ASP A 77 -16.55 8.09 9.25
C ASP A 77 -15.90 7.43 8.03
N TYR A 78 -15.21 6.32 8.24
CA TYR A 78 -14.58 5.51 7.20
C TYR A 78 -15.61 4.97 6.20
N PHE A 79 -16.67 4.32 6.68
CA PHE A 79 -17.71 3.78 5.80
C PHE A 79 -18.57 4.88 5.16
N ALA A 80 -18.83 5.99 5.85
CA ALA A 80 -19.56 7.12 5.30
C ALA A 80 -18.82 7.83 4.14
N GLU A 81 -17.49 7.80 4.12
CA GLU A 81 -16.69 8.42 3.06
C GLU A 81 -16.62 7.56 1.78
N ARG A 82 -16.75 6.24 1.92
CA ARG A 82 -16.58 5.28 0.81
C ARG A 82 -17.34 5.66 -0.48
N PRO A 83 -18.64 6.00 -0.47
CA PRO A 83 -19.35 6.33 -1.71
C PRO A 83 -18.73 7.52 -2.45
N ARG A 84 -18.20 8.51 -1.72
CA ARG A 84 -17.54 9.68 -2.30
C ARG A 84 -16.20 9.30 -2.95
N TYR A 85 -15.46 8.39 -2.32
CA TYR A 85 -14.22 7.87 -2.90
C TYR A 85 -14.47 7.06 -4.18
N LEU A 86 -15.50 6.21 -4.21
CA LEU A 86 -15.85 5.45 -5.41
C LEU A 86 -16.34 6.36 -6.56
N ASP A 87 -17.08 7.42 -6.23
CA ASP A 87 -17.45 8.46 -7.20
C ASP A 87 -16.21 9.17 -7.76
N LEU A 88 -15.26 9.57 -6.90
CA LEU A 88 -13.97 10.13 -7.34
C LEU A 88 -13.26 9.21 -8.34
N LEU A 89 -13.10 7.93 -7.99
CA LEU A 89 -12.45 6.96 -8.88
C LEU A 89 -13.14 6.92 -10.25
N THR A 90 -14.47 6.98 -10.27
CA THR A 90 -15.23 7.04 -11.53
C THR A 90 -14.93 8.32 -12.31
N ARG A 91 -14.98 9.50 -11.67
CA ARG A 91 -14.74 10.80 -12.32
C ARG A 91 -13.33 10.92 -12.93
N ILE A 92 -12.31 10.42 -12.24
CA ILE A 92 -10.92 10.46 -12.73
C ILE A 92 -10.62 9.36 -13.76
N GLY A 93 -11.59 8.51 -14.12
CA GLY A 93 -11.39 7.39 -15.06
C GLY A 93 -10.64 6.20 -14.46
N ALA A 94 -10.60 6.11 -13.14
CA ALA A 94 -10.00 5.02 -12.35
C ALA A 94 -11.03 4.00 -11.83
N GLY A 95 -12.32 4.13 -12.18
CA GLY A 95 -13.39 3.29 -11.63
C GLY A 95 -13.23 1.77 -11.88
N SER A 96 -12.47 1.36 -12.90
CA SER A 96 -12.14 -0.05 -13.13
C SER A 96 -10.79 -0.49 -12.56
N LEU A 97 -9.95 0.42 -12.03
CA LEU A 97 -8.61 0.05 -11.56
C LEU A 97 -8.64 -0.95 -10.41
N GLU A 98 -9.57 -0.81 -9.47
CA GLU A 98 -9.71 -1.75 -8.36
C GLU A 98 -10.02 -3.17 -8.88
N HIS A 99 -10.83 -3.28 -9.94
CA HIS A 99 -11.09 -4.55 -10.61
C HIS A 99 -9.85 -5.10 -11.33
N ASP A 100 -9.17 -4.25 -12.10
CA ASP A 100 -7.96 -4.62 -12.86
C ASP A 100 -6.85 -5.12 -11.92
N VAL A 101 -6.60 -4.41 -10.82
CA VAL A 101 -5.60 -4.80 -9.82
C VAL A 101 -6.01 -6.07 -9.10
N ARG A 102 -7.28 -6.20 -8.69
CA ARG A 102 -7.77 -7.42 -8.04
C ARG A 102 -7.56 -8.66 -8.91
N ALA A 103 -7.75 -8.54 -10.23
CA ALA A 103 -7.50 -9.65 -11.16
C ALA A 103 -6.01 -10.07 -11.18
N LEU A 104 -5.09 -9.10 -11.17
CA LEU A 104 -3.65 -9.37 -11.08
C LEU A 104 -3.27 -10.03 -9.75
N LEU A 105 -3.79 -9.50 -8.64
CA LEU A 105 -3.53 -10.05 -7.31
C LEU A 105 -4.09 -11.47 -7.16
N GLN A 106 -5.24 -11.77 -7.78
CA GLN A 106 -5.82 -13.11 -7.80
C GLN A 106 -4.93 -14.11 -8.56
N GLU A 107 -4.28 -13.67 -9.64
CA GLU A 107 -3.35 -14.53 -10.38
C GLU A 107 -2.12 -14.92 -9.54
N LEU A 108 -1.63 -14.02 -8.67
CA LEU A 108 -0.51 -14.28 -7.76
C LEU A 108 -0.84 -15.30 -6.68
N THR A 109 -2.03 -15.21 -6.09
CA THR A 109 -2.41 -16.00 -4.90
C THR A 109 -2.99 -17.36 -5.27
N SER A 110 -3.56 -17.51 -6.48
CA SER A 110 -4.40 -18.65 -6.86
C SER A 110 -5.62 -18.87 -5.94
N LEU A 111 -5.93 -17.89 -5.10
CA LEU A 111 -7.10 -17.85 -4.21
C LEU A 111 -8.00 -16.69 -4.60
N PRO A 112 -9.33 -16.79 -4.40
CA PRO A 112 -10.22 -15.67 -4.65
C PRO A 112 -9.80 -14.47 -3.78
N ILE A 113 -9.76 -13.28 -4.40
CA ILE A 113 -9.56 -12.01 -3.68
C ILE A 113 -10.93 -11.40 -3.39
N GLU A 114 -11.21 -11.15 -2.11
CA GLU A 114 -12.45 -10.54 -1.66
C GLU A 114 -12.20 -9.24 -0.91
N VAL A 115 -13.12 -8.29 -1.05
CA VAL A 115 -13.16 -7.11 -0.18
C VAL A 115 -14.01 -7.49 1.03
N PRO A 116 -13.47 -7.42 2.26
CA PRO A 116 -14.24 -7.80 3.44
C PRO A 116 -15.43 -6.85 3.66
N THR A 117 -16.45 -7.35 4.36
CA THR A 117 -17.63 -6.59 4.74
C THR A 117 -17.76 -6.59 6.26
N HIS A 118 -17.73 -5.41 6.88
CA HIS A 118 -18.07 -5.25 8.29
C HIS A 118 -19.54 -5.63 8.51
N PRO A 119 -19.88 -6.38 9.57
CA PRO A 119 -21.24 -6.87 9.79
C PRO A 119 -22.30 -5.77 9.89
N GLU A 120 -21.91 -4.60 10.40
CA GLU A 120 -22.84 -3.50 10.70
C GLU A 120 -22.78 -2.35 9.69
N ASP A 121 -21.60 -2.08 9.10
CA ASP A 121 -21.37 -0.84 8.34
C ASP A 121 -21.15 -1.03 6.83
N GLY A 122 -20.85 -2.27 6.38
CA GLY A 122 -20.69 -2.60 4.97
C GLY A 122 -19.25 -2.86 4.52
N ALA A 123 -19.00 -2.73 3.22
CA ALA A 123 -17.73 -3.17 2.60
C ALA A 123 -16.55 -2.23 2.90
N TYR A 124 -15.39 -2.79 3.26
CA TYR A 124 -14.13 -2.06 3.43
C TYR A 124 -13.60 -1.51 2.10
N GLY A 125 -12.84 -0.41 2.12
CA GLY A 125 -12.11 0.12 0.96
C GLY A 125 -11.19 -0.95 0.41
N LEU A 126 -11.11 -1.13 -0.92
CA LEU A 126 -10.07 -1.97 -1.50
C LEU A 126 -8.75 -1.19 -1.56
N SER A 127 -8.84 0.11 -1.85
CA SER A 127 -7.70 0.99 -2.01
C SER A 127 -7.93 2.40 -1.48
N THR A 128 -6.82 3.11 -1.28
CA THR A 128 -6.77 4.57 -1.21
C THR A 128 -5.81 5.10 -2.29
N LEU A 129 -6.00 6.37 -2.68
CA LEU A 129 -5.01 7.09 -3.49
C LEU A 129 -4.10 7.88 -2.56
N ARG A 130 -2.78 7.80 -2.78
CA ARG A 130 -1.80 8.57 -2.01
C ARG A 130 -1.02 9.52 -2.90
N TYR A 131 -0.85 10.74 -2.41
CA TYR A 131 -0.03 11.79 -3.01
C TYR A 131 1.09 12.20 -2.06
N LEU A 132 2.31 12.18 -2.57
CA LEU A 132 3.48 12.77 -1.91
C LEU A 132 4.00 13.89 -2.83
N PRO A 133 3.81 15.18 -2.52
CA PRO A 133 4.50 16.27 -3.20
C PRO A 133 6.03 16.17 -3.06
N GLU A 134 6.75 17.11 -3.67
CA GLU A 134 8.15 17.35 -3.38
C GLU A 134 8.42 17.42 -1.87
N ARG A 135 9.44 16.69 -1.41
CA ARG A 135 9.81 16.41 -0.01
C ARG A 135 8.86 15.50 0.76
N GLY A 136 7.71 15.16 0.19
CA GLY A 136 6.77 14.19 0.75
C GLY A 136 7.43 12.83 0.97
N THR A 137 7.12 12.20 2.09
CA THR A 137 7.69 10.92 2.54
C THR A 137 6.64 10.12 3.32
N ILE A 138 6.84 8.82 3.45
CA ILE A 138 6.14 8.02 4.47
C ILE A 138 7.23 7.49 5.39
N PRO A 139 7.17 7.78 6.71
CA PRO A 139 8.23 7.41 7.64
C PRO A 139 8.37 5.89 7.77
N PRO A 140 9.47 5.40 8.36
CA PRO A 140 9.61 3.99 8.66
C PRO A 140 8.47 3.42 9.49
N HIS A 141 7.85 2.37 9.00
CA HIS A 141 6.79 1.63 9.68
C HIS A 141 6.76 0.16 9.23
N CYS A 142 5.94 -0.64 9.91
CA CYS A 142 5.70 -2.03 9.60
C CYS A 142 4.26 -2.40 10.01
N GLU A 143 3.52 -3.00 9.09
CA GLU A 143 2.06 -3.21 9.11
C GLU A 143 1.62 -4.14 10.24
N ARG A 144 2.54 -4.89 10.85
CA ARG A 144 2.26 -5.70 12.03
C ARG A 144 1.63 -4.88 13.17
N GLU A 145 1.96 -3.58 13.27
CA GLU A 145 1.36 -2.70 14.28
C GLU A 145 -0.12 -2.41 14.02
N GLN A 146 -0.54 -2.36 12.75
CA GLN A 146 -1.92 -2.04 12.36
C GLN A 146 -2.89 -3.09 12.89
N LEU A 147 -2.50 -4.36 12.87
CA LEU A 147 -3.31 -5.48 13.38
C LEU A 147 -3.63 -5.38 14.88
N SER A 148 -2.88 -4.57 15.63
CA SER A 148 -3.16 -4.32 17.06
C SER A 148 -4.14 -3.16 17.30
N GLN A 149 -4.47 -2.39 16.26
CA GLN A 149 -5.34 -1.23 16.40
C GLN A 149 -6.82 -1.63 16.48
N PRO A 150 -7.64 -0.90 17.27
CA PRO A 150 -9.09 -1.16 17.35
C PRO A 150 -9.80 -1.16 16.00
N THR A 151 -9.36 -0.32 15.05
CA THR A 151 -9.92 -0.21 13.69
C THR A 151 -9.77 -1.50 12.86
N HIS A 152 -8.86 -2.39 13.25
CA HIS A 152 -8.60 -3.68 12.60
C HIS A 152 -9.23 -4.87 13.35
N ALA A 153 -9.91 -4.64 14.48
CA ALA A 153 -10.41 -5.72 15.33
C ALA A 153 -11.30 -6.72 14.59
N HIS A 154 -12.18 -6.25 13.70
CA HIS A 154 -12.98 -7.14 12.86
C HIS A 154 -12.14 -7.88 11.82
N LEU A 155 -11.24 -7.19 11.11
CA LEU A 155 -10.41 -7.79 10.06
C LEU A 155 -9.53 -8.92 10.60
N THR A 156 -8.96 -8.77 11.80
CA THR A 156 -8.11 -9.81 12.42
C THR A 156 -8.86 -11.12 12.68
N THR A 157 -10.19 -11.09 12.83
CA THR A 157 -11.02 -12.31 12.96
C THR A 157 -11.15 -13.09 11.66
N LEU A 158 -10.92 -12.43 10.51
CA LEU A 158 -11.04 -13.02 9.19
C LEU A 158 -9.73 -13.70 8.74
N LEU A 159 -8.59 -13.21 9.25
CA LEU A 159 -7.27 -13.66 8.85
C LEU A 159 -6.92 -15.02 9.46
N ALA A 160 -6.38 -15.93 8.66
CA ALA A 160 -5.85 -17.20 9.12
C ALA A 160 -4.52 -17.02 9.88
N GLU A 161 -3.73 -16.05 9.46
CA GLU A 161 -2.49 -15.63 10.11
C GLU A 161 -2.50 -14.10 10.28
N GLN A 162 -1.88 -13.60 11.35
CA GLN A 162 -1.75 -12.16 11.61
C GLN A 162 -0.63 -11.56 10.74
N ARG A 163 -0.82 -11.65 9.42
CA ARG A 163 0.14 -11.24 8.39
C ARG A 163 -0.53 -10.36 7.35
N LEU A 164 0.16 -9.29 6.98
CA LEU A 164 -0.27 -8.32 5.99
C LEU A 164 0.79 -8.14 4.90
N PHE A 165 0.34 -8.18 3.67
CA PHE A 165 1.11 -7.74 2.52
C PHE A 165 0.59 -6.38 2.07
N SER A 166 1.49 -5.53 1.63
CA SER A 166 1.16 -4.22 1.10
C SER A 166 1.26 -4.27 -0.42
N TRP A 167 0.37 -3.55 -1.09
CA TRP A 167 0.43 -3.39 -2.53
C TRP A 167 0.15 -1.96 -2.95
N TYR A 168 0.79 -1.52 -4.03
CA TYR A 168 0.45 -0.27 -4.68
C TYR A 168 0.71 -0.32 -6.18
N LEU A 169 -0.18 0.30 -6.94
CA LEU A 169 -0.01 0.64 -8.34
C LEU A 169 0.56 2.07 -8.44
N LEU A 170 1.71 2.23 -9.07
CA LEU A 170 2.36 3.52 -9.23
C LEU A 170 1.74 4.28 -10.41
N LEU A 171 0.96 5.32 -10.12
CA LEU A 171 0.29 6.14 -11.14
C LEU A 171 1.19 7.23 -11.71
N ARG A 172 2.13 7.72 -10.88
CA ARG A 172 3.23 8.60 -11.30
C ARG A 172 4.45 8.29 -10.44
N ALA A 173 5.50 7.79 -11.07
CA ALA A 173 6.84 7.77 -10.51
C ALA A 173 7.44 9.19 -10.54
N PRO A 174 8.11 9.65 -9.49
CA PRO A 174 8.99 10.82 -9.56
C PRO A 174 10.26 10.49 -10.37
N GLU A 175 10.95 11.52 -10.89
CA GLU A 175 12.25 11.35 -11.55
C GLU A 175 13.36 10.91 -10.59
N GLU A 176 13.31 11.37 -9.33
CA GLU A 176 14.26 11.04 -8.27
C GLU A 176 13.56 11.03 -6.91
N GLY A 177 13.96 10.12 -6.01
CA GLY A 177 13.35 9.98 -4.69
C GLY A 177 12.02 9.21 -4.75
N GLY A 178 11.29 9.15 -3.64
CA GLY A 178 9.98 8.48 -3.60
C GLY A 178 10.02 6.96 -3.78
N GLU A 179 11.20 6.34 -3.75
CA GLU A 179 11.36 4.90 -3.78
C GLU A 179 10.84 4.27 -2.48
N LEU A 180 10.32 3.04 -2.59
CA LEU A 180 10.08 2.20 -1.42
C LEU A 180 11.43 1.66 -0.95
N ALA A 181 11.85 2.00 0.26
CA ALA A 181 13.03 1.44 0.90
C ALA A 181 12.60 0.34 1.88
N LEU A 182 13.12 -0.88 1.68
CA LEU A 182 12.92 -2.03 2.55
C LEU A 182 14.14 -2.20 3.45
N HIS A 183 13.95 -2.05 4.75
CA HIS A 183 15.04 -2.15 5.72
C HIS A 183 15.26 -3.59 6.16
N PRO A 184 16.51 -3.98 6.47
CA PRO A 184 16.79 -5.35 6.86
C PRO A 184 16.28 -5.74 8.26
N VAL A 185 15.71 -4.78 9.00
CA VAL A 185 15.24 -4.93 10.37
C VAL A 185 13.84 -5.53 10.40
N LEU A 186 13.72 -6.69 11.06
CA LEU A 186 12.46 -7.39 11.23
C LEU A 186 11.67 -6.85 12.42
N ALA A 187 10.34 -6.86 12.33
CA ALA A 187 9.42 -6.36 13.35
C ALA A 187 9.58 -7.04 14.72
N ASP A 188 9.93 -8.33 14.74
CA ASP A 188 10.13 -9.13 15.95
C ASP A 188 11.58 -9.22 16.42
N SER A 189 12.51 -8.51 15.78
CA SER A 189 13.88 -8.36 16.26
C SER A 189 13.96 -7.40 17.46
N ASP A 190 15.06 -7.41 18.20
CA ASP A 190 15.31 -6.44 19.28
C ASP A 190 15.28 -5.00 18.75
N ALA A 191 15.91 -4.75 17.59
CA ALA A 191 15.88 -3.45 16.92
C ALA A 191 14.45 -3.06 16.52
N GLY A 192 13.66 -4.00 15.99
CA GLY A 192 12.25 -3.76 15.65
C GLY A 192 11.41 -3.35 16.86
N ARG A 193 11.57 -4.04 17.99
CA ARG A 193 10.93 -3.65 19.26
C ARG A 193 11.36 -2.27 19.74
N SER A 194 12.64 -1.93 19.63
CA SER A 194 13.14 -0.58 19.95
C SER A 194 12.51 0.50 19.08
N ILE A 195 12.35 0.26 17.77
CA ILE A 195 11.70 1.20 16.87
C ILE A 195 10.24 1.44 17.26
N TYR A 196 9.50 0.39 17.62
CA TYR A 196 8.12 0.55 18.11
C TYR A 196 8.05 1.33 19.42
N ALA A 197 9.03 1.15 20.32
CA ALA A 197 9.11 1.87 21.59
C ALA A 197 9.52 3.34 21.44
N ASP A 198 10.34 3.66 20.43
CA ASP A 198 10.85 5.01 20.17
C ASP A 198 10.88 5.32 18.67
N ARG A 199 9.70 5.65 18.13
CA ARG A 199 9.54 5.96 16.71
C ARG A 199 10.29 7.21 16.26
N MET A 200 10.60 8.13 17.18
CA MET A 200 11.27 9.39 16.83
C MET A 200 12.73 9.18 16.47
N ASN A 201 13.35 8.14 17.01
CA ASN A 201 14.72 7.76 16.72
C ASN A 201 14.81 6.51 15.83
N ALA A 202 13.74 6.16 15.10
CA ALA A 202 13.73 4.98 14.21
C ALA A 202 14.89 4.95 13.22
N ARG A 203 15.39 6.13 12.79
CA ARG A 203 16.52 6.28 11.88
C ARG A 203 17.85 5.76 12.44
N ASP A 204 18.04 5.78 13.75
CA ASP A 204 19.25 5.25 14.40
C ASP A 204 19.34 3.72 14.24
N TRP A 205 18.21 3.08 14.01
CA TRP A 205 18.08 1.63 13.85
C TRP A 205 17.91 1.19 12.40
N LEU A 206 17.67 2.13 11.48
CA LEU A 206 17.29 1.89 10.09
C LEU A 206 18.23 2.65 9.13
N PRO A 207 19.50 2.21 9.06
CA PRO A 207 20.48 2.90 8.24
C PRO A 207 20.17 2.68 6.74
N LEU A 208 20.09 3.77 5.99
CA LEU A 208 19.64 3.77 4.59
C LEU A 208 20.57 3.01 3.64
N ASP A 209 21.86 2.95 3.95
CA ASP A 209 22.87 2.21 3.17
C ASP A 209 22.64 0.68 3.22
N ALA A 210 21.91 0.20 4.21
CA ALA A 210 21.52 -1.20 4.34
C ALA A 210 20.14 -1.50 3.74
N ALA A 211 19.38 -0.48 3.33
CA ALA A 211 18.04 -0.64 2.78
C ALA A 211 18.08 -1.07 1.30
N GLU A 212 17.16 -1.96 0.92
CA GLU A 212 16.94 -2.31 -0.48
C GLU A 212 15.86 -1.39 -1.07
N CYS A 213 16.23 -0.58 -2.05
CA CYS A 213 15.30 0.32 -2.72
C CYS A 213 14.60 -0.40 -3.88
N VAL A 214 13.26 -0.32 -3.89
CA VAL A 214 12.43 -0.87 -4.96
C VAL A 214 12.23 0.19 -6.04
N ALA A 215 12.93 0.02 -7.16
CA ALA A 215 12.71 0.82 -8.35
C ALA A 215 11.48 0.30 -9.11
N ALA A 216 10.42 1.09 -9.17
CA ALA A 216 9.20 0.76 -9.89
C ALA A 216 8.86 1.91 -10.86
N PRO A 217 8.65 1.64 -12.17
CA PRO A 217 8.24 2.67 -13.11
C PRO A 217 6.74 3.00 -12.96
N THR A 218 6.32 4.13 -13.53
CA THR A 218 4.89 4.44 -13.70
C THR A 218 4.19 3.28 -14.42
N GLY A 219 3.06 2.85 -13.85
CA GLY A 219 2.27 1.73 -14.33
C GLY A 219 2.60 0.39 -13.69
N ALA A 220 3.68 0.29 -12.89
CA ALA A 220 4.02 -0.95 -12.18
C ALA A 220 3.15 -1.16 -10.93
N LEU A 221 2.79 -2.42 -10.68
CA LEU A 221 2.17 -2.87 -9.43
C LEU A 221 3.26 -3.49 -8.55
N VAL A 222 3.44 -2.94 -7.36
CA VAL A 222 4.38 -3.47 -6.35
C VAL A 222 3.58 -4.21 -5.30
N VAL A 223 4.03 -5.41 -4.91
CA VAL A 223 3.48 -6.19 -3.80
C VAL A 223 4.61 -6.63 -2.90
N PHE A 224 4.50 -6.42 -1.58
CA PHE A 224 5.59 -6.69 -0.65
C PHE A 224 5.10 -7.15 0.73
N SER A 225 5.96 -7.83 1.48
CA SER A 225 5.65 -8.30 2.84
C SER A 225 5.85 -7.17 3.86
N GLY A 226 4.84 -6.31 3.99
CA GLY A 226 4.88 -5.17 4.92
C GLY A 226 4.94 -5.58 6.40
N ASP A 227 4.32 -6.69 6.76
CA ASP A 227 4.26 -7.20 8.15
C ASP A 227 5.58 -7.73 8.73
N GLN A 228 6.60 -7.96 7.89
CA GLN A 228 7.84 -8.59 8.33
C GLN A 228 8.93 -7.59 8.65
N ALA A 229 9.08 -6.56 7.83
CA ALA A 229 10.22 -5.68 7.86
C ALA A 229 9.81 -4.22 7.82
N PHE A 230 10.61 -3.37 8.47
CA PHE A 230 10.40 -1.95 8.38
C PHE A 230 10.62 -1.46 6.95
N HIS A 231 9.77 -0.54 6.52
CA HIS A 231 9.87 0.06 5.21
C HIS A 231 9.38 1.50 5.25
N GLU A 232 9.77 2.27 4.24
CA GLU A 232 9.43 3.68 4.13
C GLU A 232 9.36 4.12 2.67
N ILE A 233 8.77 5.29 2.42
CA ILE A 233 8.88 5.96 1.12
C ILE A 233 9.85 7.11 1.27
N LEU A 234 10.97 7.06 0.55
CA LEU A 234 11.99 8.10 0.59
C LEU A 234 11.45 9.46 0.13
N PRO A 235 12.04 10.59 0.58
CA PRO A 235 11.59 11.92 0.16
C PRO A 235 11.56 12.06 -1.36
N VAL A 236 10.43 12.52 -1.89
CA VAL A 236 10.28 12.82 -3.31
C VAL A 236 11.09 14.07 -3.66
N LYS A 237 11.86 14.05 -4.76
CA LYS A 237 12.63 15.23 -5.21
C LYS A 237 12.02 15.92 -6.44
N ASP A 238 10.98 15.34 -7.01
CA ASP A 238 10.29 15.83 -8.19
C ASP A 238 9.10 16.76 -7.83
N PRO A 239 8.98 17.96 -8.44
CA PRO A 239 7.88 18.90 -8.17
C PRO A 239 6.47 18.40 -8.47
N GLY A 240 6.31 17.48 -9.42
CA GLY A 240 5.01 16.86 -9.73
C GLY A 240 4.62 15.73 -8.77
N GLY A 241 5.50 15.39 -7.81
CA GLY A 241 5.23 14.45 -6.73
C GLY A 241 5.13 12.97 -7.12
N ARG A 242 4.58 12.15 -6.24
CA ARG A 242 4.39 10.72 -6.43
C ARG A 242 2.93 10.37 -6.18
N TRP A 243 2.32 9.63 -7.10
CA TRP A 243 0.94 9.18 -6.99
C TRP A 243 0.85 7.66 -7.00
N THR A 244 0.13 7.08 -6.04
CA THR A 244 -0.14 5.65 -5.96
C THR A 244 -1.59 5.35 -5.64
N LEU A 245 -2.10 4.23 -6.16
CA LEU A 245 -3.32 3.57 -5.67
C LEU A 245 -2.89 2.32 -4.91
N GLY A 246 -3.27 2.15 -3.64
CA GLY A 246 -2.75 1.04 -2.85
C GLY A 246 -3.63 0.61 -1.69
N GLY A 247 -3.28 -0.54 -1.12
CA GLY A 247 -3.96 -1.16 0.00
C GLY A 247 -3.16 -2.34 0.55
N PHE A 248 -3.85 -3.23 1.24
CA PHE A 248 -3.29 -4.37 1.94
C PHE A 248 -3.96 -5.67 1.49
N LEU A 249 -3.27 -6.78 1.74
CA LEU A 249 -3.76 -8.14 1.58
C LEU A 249 -3.55 -8.92 2.87
N GLY A 250 -4.56 -9.66 3.30
CA GLY A 250 -4.48 -10.61 4.41
C GLY A 250 -5.03 -11.97 4.00
N PHE A 251 -4.32 -13.05 4.35
CA PHE A 251 -4.74 -14.40 4.00
C PHE A 251 -5.79 -14.92 4.99
N GLY A 252 -6.96 -15.28 4.49
CA GLY A 252 -7.95 -16.11 5.19
C GLY A 252 -7.75 -17.59 4.90
N LYS A 253 -8.64 -18.45 5.43
CA LYS A 253 -8.52 -19.91 5.27
C LYS A 253 -8.65 -20.42 3.83
N ALA A 254 -9.46 -19.75 3.00
CA ALA A 254 -9.78 -20.19 1.64
C ALA A 254 -9.87 -19.04 0.62
N ARG A 255 -9.43 -17.85 1.03
CA ARG A 255 -9.50 -16.60 0.25
C ARG A 255 -8.48 -15.60 0.78
N VAL A 256 -8.20 -14.57 0.01
CA VAL A 256 -7.38 -13.44 0.45
C VAL A 256 -8.28 -12.21 0.53
N TYR A 257 -8.17 -11.47 1.61
CA TYR A 257 -8.90 -10.23 1.81
C TYR A 257 -8.05 -9.05 1.35
N ALA A 258 -8.59 -8.22 0.46
CA ALA A 258 -8.00 -6.95 0.05
C ALA A 258 -8.74 -5.80 0.71
N PHE A 259 -8.01 -4.92 1.39
CA PHE A 259 -8.60 -3.78 2.10
C PHE A 259 -7.64 -2.59 2.19
N SER A 260 -8.10 -1.40 2.63
CA SER A 260 -7.30 -0.19 2.79
C SER A 260 -7.79 0.72 3.90
#